data_AF-A0A957J1P9-F1
#
_entry.id   AF-A0A957J1P9-F1
#
_cell.length_a   1.000
_cell.length_b   1.000
_cell.length_c   1.000
_cell.angle_alpha   90.00
_cell.angle_beta   90.00
_cell.angle_gamma   90.00
#
_symmetry.space_group_name_H-M   'P 1'
#
loop_
_entity.id
_entity.type
_entity.pdbx_description
1 polymer ?
#
loop_
_entity_poly.entity_id
_entity_poly.type
_entity_poly.pdbx_seq_one_letter_code
_entity_poly.pdbx_strand_id
1 'polypeptide(L)'
;MTEFTLVVSSVVVIALLLILFTRAFRRGRTIQLRPLPAYTTVRDQIGRAVESGSQIHVTLGQAGLTSVASPTSIAALTVLDAMARDG
;
A
#
# COMPACT_ATOMS: atom_id res chain seq x y z
N MET A 1 30.67 26.09 -17.71
CA MET A 1 30.15 26.57 -16.41
C MET A 1 28.63 26.66 -16.39
N THR A 2 28.00 27.22 -17.44
CA THR A 2 26.54 27.35 -17.58
C THR A 2 25.79 26.02 -17.58
N GLU A 3 26.30 24.99 -18.26
CA GLU A 3 25.66 23.65 -18.29
C GLU A 3 25.57 23.00 -16.91
N PHE A 4 26.63 23.13 -16.10
CA PHE A 4 26.64 22.62 -14.73
C PHE A 4 25.61 23.34 -13.86
N THR A 5 25.48 24.66 -13.99
CA THR A 5 24.47 25.45 -13.28
C THR A 5 23.04 25.05 -13.66
N LEU A 6 22.79 24.74 -14.94
CA LEU A 6 21.49 24.26 -15.41
C LEU A 6 21.14 22.88 -14.83
N VAL A 7 22.10 21.96 -14.80
CA VAL A 7 21.89 20.63 -14.20
C VAL A 7 21.63 20.73 -12.70
N VAL A 8 22.39 21.54 -11.97
CA VAL A 8 22.17 21.72 -10.53
C VAL A 8 20.81 22.37 -10.27
N SER A 9 20.44 23.39 -11.05
CA SER A 9 19.14 24.04 -10.93
C SER A 9 17.98 23.07 -11.20
N SER A 10 18.08 22.21 -12.22
CA SER A 10 17.01 21.27 -12.54
C SER A 10 16.85 20.20 -11.46
N VAL A 11 17.95 19.68 -10.91
CA VAL A 11 17.92 18.73 -9.79
C VAL A 11 17.27 19.35 -8.55
N VAL A 12 17.62 20.60 -8.20
CA VAL A 12 17.02 21.30 -7.06
C VAL A 12 15.52 21.50 -7.26
N VAL A 13 15.09 21.90 -8.46
CA VAL A 13 13.67 22.08 -8.78
C VAL A 13 12.92 20.75 -8.69
N ILE A 14 13.47 19.66 -9.23
CA ILE A 14 12.84 18.34 -9.16
C ILE A 14 12.75 17.86 -7.70
N ALA A 15 13.81 18.00 -6.92
CA ALA A 15 13.80 17.63 -5.51
C ALA A 15 12.74 18.42 -4.73
N LEU A 16 12.63 19.73 -4.97
CA LEU A 16 11.61 20.58 -4.36
C LEU A 16 10.19 20.13 -4.75
N LEU A 17 9.95 19.85 -6.03
CA LEU A 17 8.66 19.36 -6.52
C LEU A 17 8.29 18.02 -5.86
N LEU A 18 9.23 17.08 -5.75
CA LEU A 18 9.01 15.79 -5.10
C LEU A 18 8.66 15.95 -3.61
N ILE A 19 9.33 16.85 -2.90
CA ILE A 19 9.04 17.13 -1.48
C ILE A 19 7.64 17.73 -1.34
N LEU A 20 7.29 18.73 -2.15
CA LEU A 20 5.98 19.37 -2.12
C LEU A 20 4.86 18.38 -2.47
N PHE A 21 5.06 17.56 -3.49
CA PHE A 21 4.12 16.53 -3.91
C PHE A 21 3.93 15.48 -2.80
N THR A 22 5.01 14.98 -2.23
CA THR A 22 4.94 14.00 -1.13
C THR A 22 4.19 14.58 0.06
N ARG A 23 4.44 15.84 0.43
CA ARG A 23 3.73 16.51 1.52
C ARG A 23 2.25 16.71 1.21
N ALA A 24 1.90 17.04 -0.04
CA ALA A 24 0.52 17.19 -0.48
C ALA A 24 -0.26 15.86 -0.48
N PHE A 25 0.39 14.75 -0.87
CA PHE A 25 -0.22 13.42 -0.83
C PHE A 25 -0.34 12.86 0.58
N ARG A 26 0.67 13.08 1.44
CA ARG A 26 0.61 12.72 2.86
C ARG A 26 -0.47 13.47 3.63
N ARG A 27 -0.93 14.63 3.14
CA ARG A 27 -2.04 15.39 3.73
C ARG A 27 -3.42 14.73 3.54
N GLY A 28 -3.46 13.48 3.07
CA GLY A 28 -4.62 12.61 3.27
C GLY A 28 -5.84 13.15 2.55
N ARG A 29 -5.85 13.05 1.22
CA ARG A 29 -7.14 13.04 0.52
C ARG A 29 -7.85 11.76 0.96
N THR A 30 -8.74 11.88 1.94
CA THR A 30 -9.68 10.81 2.27
C THR A 30 -10.66 10.72 1.12
N ILE A 31 -10.26 9.97 0.08
CA ILE A 31 -11.16 9.61 -1.00
C ILE A 31 -12.25 8.78 -0.33
N GLN A 32 -13.47 9.30 -0.28
CA GLN A 32 -14.61 8.55 0.22
C GLN A 32 -14.94 7.48 -0.82
N LEU A 33 -14.29 6.32 -0.69
CA LEU A 33 -14.56 5.16 -1.51
C LEU A 33 -15.91 4.58 -1.09
N ARG A 34 -16.74 4.23 -2.07
CA ARG A 34 -17.97 3.50 -1.80
C ARG A 34 -17.61 2.18 -1.10
N PRO A 35 -18.22 1.85 0.06
CA PRO A 35 -17.96 0.59 0.72
C PRO A 35 -18.40 -0.56 -0.18
N LEU A 36 -17.51 -1.53 -0.38
CA LEU A 36 -17.85 -2.78 -1.08
C LEU A 36 -18.17 -3.85 -0.03
N PRO A 37 -19.38 -4.45 -0.07
CA PRO A 37 -19.76 -5.48 0.90
C PRO A 37 -18.75 -6.63 0.99
N ALA A 38 -18.08 -6.97 -0.12
CA ALA A 38 -17.05 -7.99 -0.14
C ALA A 38 -15.94 -7.76 0.91
N TYR A 39 -15.51 -6.51 1.15
CA TYR A 39 -14.48 -6.22 2.15
C TYR A 39 -14.94 -6.43 3.58
N THR A 40 -16.24 -6.25 3.85
CA THR A 40 -16.82 -6.52 5.17
C THR A 40 -17.08 -8.00 5.36
N THR A 41 -17.58 -8.71 4.34
CA THR A 41 -17.92 -10.13 4.45
C THR A 41 -16.69 -11.02 4.60
N VAL A 42 -15.54 -10.65 4.01
CA VAL A 42 -14.30 -11.42 4.15
C VAL A 42 -13.89 -11.58 5.61
N ARG A 43 -14.07 -10.56 6.45
CA ARG A 43 -13.78 -10.62 7.89
C ARG A 43 -14.63 -11.67 8.60
N ASP A 44 -15.94 -11.63 8.36
CA ASP A 44 -16.87 -12.60 8.96
C ASP A 44 -16.58 -14.03 8.53
N GLN A 45 -16.13 -14.25 7.27
CA GLN A 45 -15.76 -15.57 6.79
C GLN A 45 -14.49 -16.11 7.46
N ILE A 46 -13.52 -15.25 7.75
CA ILE A 46 -12.29 -15.63 8.46
C ILE A 46 -12.63 -16.08 9.89
N GLY A 47 -13.46 -15.31 10.62
CA GLY A 47 -13.92 -15.69 11.96
C GLY A 47 -14.64 -17.04 11.97
N ARG A 48 -15.58 -17.24 11.03
CA ARG A 48 -16.27 -18.54 10.86
C ARG A 48 -15.33 -19.70 10.54
N ALA A 49 -14.30 -19.46 9.72
CA ALA A 49 -13.31 -20.47 9.40
C ALA A 49 -12.48 -20.86 10.64
N VAL A 50 -12.11 -19.89 11.48
CA VAL A 50 -11.42 -20.16 12.77
C VAL A 50 -12.33 -20.93 13.72
N GLU A 51 -13.58 -20.52 13.91
CA GLU A 51 -14.56 -21.19 14.78
C GLU A 51 -14.84 -22.64 14.35
N SER A 52 -14.83 -22.91 13.05
CA SER A 52 -15.01 -24.26 12.49
C SER A 52 -13.74 -25.10 12.46
N GLY A 53 -12.60 -24.58 12.92
CA GLY A 53 -11.30 -25.27 12.88
C GLY A 53 -10.74 -25.43 11.46
N SER A 54 -11.23 -24.65 10.50
CA SER A 54 -10.78 -24.68 9.11
C SER A 54 -9.50 -23.87 8.92
N GLN A 55 -8.54 -24.44 8.19
CA GLN A 55 -7.27 -23.77 7.92
C GLN A 55 -7.38 -22.82 6.73
N ILE A 56 -6.97 -21.56 6.92
CA ILE A 56 -6.91 -20.55 5.85
C ILE A 56 -5.48 -20.45 5.33
N HIS A 57 -5.29 -20.70 4.03
CA HIS A 57 -4.03 -20.46 3.35
C HIS A 57 -4.07 -19.11 2.63
N VAL A 58 -3.25 -18.15 3.06
CA VAL A 58 -3.13 -16.83 2.41
C VAL A 58 -1.79 -16.73 1.69
N THR A 59 -1.83 -16.31 0.42
CA THR A 59 -0.63 -15.96 -0.35
C THR A 59 -0.60 -14.45 -0.59
N LEU A 60 0.57 -13.85 -0.42
CA LEU A 60 0.78 -12.41 -0.63
C LEU A 60 1.04 -12.05 -2.10
N GLY A 61 0.97 -13.03 -2.99
CA GLY A 61 1.31 -12.91 -4.41
C GLY A 61 2.67 -13.55 -4.74
N GLN A 62 3.03 -13.50 -6.02
CA GLN A 62 4.21 -14.17 -6.57
C GLN A 62 5.48 -13.29 -6.55
N ALA A 63 5.39 -12.06 -6.07
CA ALA A 63 6.49 -11.11 -6.08
C ALA A 63 7.27 -11.15 -4.75
N GLY A 64 8.59 -11.33 -4.83
CA GLY A 64 9.47 -11.17 -3.67
C GLY A 64 9.44 -9.73 -3.14
N LEU A 65 9.64 -9.55 -1.83
CA LEU A 65 9.62 -8.24 -1.17
C LEU A 65 10.68 -7.25 -1.71
N THR A 66 11.70 -7.74 -2.40
CA THR A 66 12.78 -6.95 -3.01
C THR A 66 12.63 -6.78 -4.53
N SER A 67 11.56 -7.34 -5.12
CA SER A 67 11.31 -7.27 -6.57
C SER A 67 10.65 -5.96 -6.98
N VAL A 68 10.70 -5.63 -8.27
CA VAL A 68 9.98 -4.48 -8.87
C VAL A 68 8.47 -4.55 -8.61
N ALA A 69 7.92 -5.76 -8.43
CA ALA A 69 6.53 -5.99 -8.06
C ALA A 69 6.26 -6.01 -6.53
N SER A 70 7.26 -5.65 -5.69
CA SER A 70 7.14 -5.58 -4.23
C SER A 70 5.93 -4.77 -3.70
N PRO A 71 5.48 -3.66 -4.32
CA PRO A 71 4.36 -2.89 -3.79
C PRO A 71 3.07 -3.69 -3.60
N THR A 72 2.79 -4.67 -4.47
CA THR A 72 1.59 -5.50 -4.34
C THR A 72 1.70 -6.48 -3.18
N SER A 73 2.88 -7.08 -2.97
CA SER A 73 3.15 -7.96 -1.83
C SER A 73 3.10 -7.20 -0.50
N ILE A 74 3.60 -5.97 -0.44
CA ILE A 74 3.50 -5.10 0.75
C ILE A 74 2.03 -4.72 1.03
N ALA A 75 1.26 -4.40 -0.01
CA ALA A 75 -0.17 -4.13 0.15
C ALA A 75 -0.92 -5.36 0.67
N ALA A 76 -0.63 -6.55 0.13
CA ALA A 76 -1.21 -7.81 0.61
C ALA A 76 -0.84 -8.10 2.07
N LEU A 77 0.40 -7.80 2.48
CA LEU A 77 0.82 -7.95 3.88
C LEU A 77 0.04 -7.01 4.81
N THR A 78 -0.22 -5.78 4.37
CA THR A 78 -1.02 -4.81 5.12
C THR A 78 -2.46 -5.32 5.31
N VAL A 79 -3.03 -5.96 4.28
CA VAL A 79 -4.34 -6.61 4.37
C VAL A 79 -4.29 -7.79 5.34
N LEU A 80 -3.25 -8.63 5.29
CA LEU A 80 -3.10 -9.76 6.20
C LEU A 80 -3.01 -9.31 7.66
N ASP A 81 -2.22 -8.27 7.97
CA ASP A 81 -2.14 -7.67 9.31
C ASP A 81 -3.51 -7.13 9.78
N ALA A 82 -4.26 -6.46 8.89
CA ALA A 82 -5.62 -6.02 9.21
C ALA A 82 -6.57 -7.18 9.49
N MET A 83 -6.46 -8.31 8.77
CA MET A 83 -7.28 -9.49 9.03
C MET A 83 -6.89 -10.20 10.33
N ALA A 84 -5.59 -10.28 10.66
CA ALA A 84 -5.10 -10.93 11.87
C ALA A 84 -5.43 -10.16 13.16
N ARG A 85 -5.65 -8.83 13.07
CA ARG A 85 -6.05 -8.00 14.22
C ARG A 85 -7.54 -8.04 14.50
N ASP A 86 -8.35 -8.20 13.45
CA ASP A 86 -9.79 -8.01 13.50
C ASP A 86 -10.58 -9.33 13.40
N GLY A 87 -9.91 -10.47 13.22
CA GLY A 87 -10.49 -11.82 13.22
C GLY A 87 -10.18 -12.55 14.51
#